data_AF-A0A100IRJ0-F1
#
_entry.id   AF-A0A100IRJ0-F1
#
_cell.length_a   1.000
_cell.length_b   1.000
_cell.length_c   1.000
_cell.angle_alpha   90.00
_cell.angle_beta   90.00
_cell.angle_gamma   90.00
#
_symmetry.space_group_name_H-M   'P 1'
#
loop_
_entity.id
_entity.type
_entity.pdbx_description
1 polymer ?
#
loop_
_entity_poly.entity_id
_entity_poly.type
_entity_poly.pdbx_seq_one_letter_code
_entity_poly.pdbx_strand_id
1 'polypeptide(L)'
;MVHVEYPYDLQELKPGGSITYCHSLPRRYREQLEPGETYELVWTGTKISLWDWGVPSDYVGSRLTANPTQPDLIIPGGPRVTFTYEEIESPAFIRRQSTPPLLPSDRVQGAPILSVELSGPKIITPEGKHYASLHVCYHGSPTDQPIIFRNHVIWELLRSYRLESGLWELQEGPCGCSGLFLDDPNITVNVVEDEGFITLKPGEYWSPSWIILEDIYGWEVGDIWRYHFKGGTVDWWDYGGVDEHADTNVQIPPHPWGKVTDSADNGGRPQLVIPASNTIEFRIVDKEK
;
A
#
# COMPACT_ATOMS: atom_id res chain seq x y z
N MET A 1 8.09 -11.51 18.93
CA MET A 1 8.27 -10.23 19.63
C MET A 1 8.23 -9.15 18.57
N VAL A 2 7.36 -8.16 18.72
CA VAL A 2 7.25 -7.00 17.82
C VAL A 2 7.63 -5.78 18.62
N HIS A 3 8.54 -4.97 18.08
CA HIS A 3 8.80 -3.64 18.60
C HIS A 3 7.80 -2.70 17.94
N VAL A 4 6.97 -2.04 18.73
CA VAL A 4 5.99 -1.08 18.23
C VAL A 4 6.65 0.29 18.32
N GLU A 5 7.24 0.72 17.22
CA GLU A 5 7.80 2.06 17.10
C GLU A 5 6.70 3.07 16.76
N TYR A 6 5.65 2.64 16.05
CA TYR A 6 4.57 3.49 15.60
C TYR A 6 3.19 2.82 15.70
N PRO A 7 2.08 3.60 15.78
CA PRO A 7 0.73 3.02 15.86
C PRO A 7 0.37 2.10 14.68
N TYR A 8 0.83 2.39 13.46
CA TYR A 8 0.54 1.57 12.28
C TYR A 8 1.34 0.26 12.21
N ASP A 9 2.20 -0.02 13.21
CA ASP A 9 2.89 -1.30 13.33
C ASP A 9 1.94 -2.44 13.73
N LEU A 10 0.75 -2.08 14.23
CA LEU A 10 -0.32 -2.99 14.63
C LEU A 10 -1.58 -2.70 13.83
N GLN A 11 -2.40 -3.75 13.71
CA GLN A 11 -3.69 -3.66 13.06
C GLN A 11 -4.79 -3.74 14.13
N GLU A 12 -5.66 -2.74 14.16
CA GLU A 12 -6.84 -2.70 15.03
C GLU A 12 -8.06 -3.25 14.29
N LEU A 13 -8.91 -4.01 14.98
CA LEU A 13 -10.20 -4.43 14.44
C LEU A 13 -11.30 -4.23 15.49
N LYS A 14 -12.29 -3.40 15.17
CA LYS A 14 -13.48 -3.20 16.01
C LYS A 14 -14.46 -4.36 15.87
N PRO A 15 -15.37 -4.59 16.85
CA PRO A 15 -16.42 -5.59 16.71
C PRO A 15 -17.25 -5.37 15.43
N GLY A 16 -17.33 -6.40 14.58
CA GLY A 16 -18.02 -6.33 13.29
C GLY A 16 -17.23 -5.67 12.16
N GLY A 17 -16.02 -5.17 12.43
CA GLY A 17 -15.13 -4.63 11.40
C GLY A 17 -14.52 -5.73 10.52
N SER A 18 -14.00 -5.33 9.36
CA SER A 18 -13.28 -6.19 8.43
C SER A 18 -12.06 -5.49 7.86
N ILE A 19 -11.00 -6.24 7.57
CA ILE A 19 -9.83 -5.75 6.84
C ILE A 19 -9.72 -6.57 5.56
N THR A 20 -9.41 -5.90 4.45
CA THR A 20 -9.27 -6.54 3.15
C THR A 20 -7.86 -6.35 2.62
N TYR A 21 -7.24 -7.45 2.21
CA TYR A 21 -5.94 -7.43 1.55
C TYR A 21 -6.10 -7.87 0.10
N CYS A 22 -5.48 -7.13 -0.81
CA CYS A 22 -5.29 -7.58 -2.19
C CYS A 22 -3.84 -8.03 -2.37
N HIS A 23 -3.67 -9.27 -2.80
CA HIS A 23 -2.37 -9.84 -3.10
C HIS A 23 -2.39 -10.55 -4.45
N SER A 24 -1.29 -10.41 -5.19
CA SER A 24 -1.00 -11.31 -6.30
C SER A 24 -0.62 -12.69 -5.78
N LEU A 25 -0.89 -13.75 -6.56
CA LEU A 25 -0.42 -15.08 -6.22
C LEU A 25 1.13 -15.10 -6.11
N PRO A 26 1.70 -15.59 -5.00
CA PRO A 26 3.14 -15.73 -4.86
C PRO A 26 3.76 -16.58 -5.98
N ARG A 27 5.00 -16.27 -6.36
CA ARG A 27 5.72 -16.90 -7.49
C ARG A 27 5.65 -18.42 -7.44
N ARG A 28 5.91 -19.00 -6.26
CA ARG A 28 5.90 -20.45 -6.04
C ARG A 28 4.61 -21.14 -6.48
N TYR A 29 3.47 -20.45 -6.38
CA TYR A 29 2.18 -20.97 -6.82
C TYR A 29 1.99 -20.73 -8.31
N ARG A 30 2.36 -19.53 -8.80
CA ARG A 30 2.24 -19.18 -10.22
C ARG A 30 3.06 -20.06 -11.15
N GLU A 31 4.27 -20.44 -10.76
CA GLU A 31 5.13 -21.33 -11.55
C GLU A 31 4.58 -22.76 -11.68
N GLN A 32 3.55 -23.11 -10.90
CA GLN A 32 2.87 -24.40 -10.96
C GLN A 32 1.52 -24.32 -11.69
N LEU A 33 1.13 -23.13 -12.17
CA LEU A 33 -0.13 -22.94 -12.90
C LEU A 33 0.06 -23.33 -14.36
N GLU A 34 -0.87 -24.11 -14.88
CA GLU A 34 -0.95 -24.57 -16.26
C GLU A 34 -2.15 -23.88 -16.92
N PRO A 35 -1.98 -23.30 -18.12
CA PRO A 35 -3.07 -22.64 -18.84
C PRO A 35 -4.24 -23.58 -19.13
N GLY A 36 -5.46 -23.11 -18.86
CA GLY A 36 -6.72 -23.87 -19.01
C GLY A 36 -7.09 -24.72 -17.79
N GLU A 37 -6.17 -24.91 -16.83
CA GLU A 37 -6.45 -25.68 -15.62
C GLU A 37 -7.17 -24.84 -14.57
N THR A 38 -7.97 -25.50 -13.74
CA THR A 38 -8.76 -24.88 -12.67
C THR A 38 -8.16 -25.21 -11.31
N TYR A 39 -7.91 -24.17 -10.52
CA TYR A 39 -7.28 -24.24 -9.22
C TYR A 39 -8.23 -23.74 -8.14
N GLU A 40 -8.06 -24.25 -6.91
CA GLU A 40 -8.78 -23.79 -5.72
C GLU A 40 -7.80 -23.15 -4.74
N LEU A 41 -7.99 -21.87 -4.41
CA LEU A 41 -7.30 -21.23 -3.30
C LEU A 41 -8.10 -21.48 -2.04
N VAL A 42 -7.45 -22.00 -1.01
CA VAL A 42 -8.09 -22.37 0.25
C VAL A 42 -7.43 -21.61 1.39
N TRP A 43 -8.25 -20.88 2.16
CA TRP A 43 -7.83 -20.37 3.45
C TRP A 43 -7.90 -21.50 4.49
N THR A 44 -6.74 -22.02 4.88
CA THR A 44 -6.65 -23.15 5.82
C THR A 44 -6.90 -22.75 7.27
N GLY A 45 -7.04 -21.45 7.56
CA GLY A 45 -7.06 -20.93 8.92
C GLY A 45 -5.65 -20.70 9.46
N THR A 46 -5.57 -19.90 10.51
CA THR A 46 -4.30 -19.65 11.22
C THR A 46 -4.55 -19.34 12.68
N LYS A 47 -3.45 -19.33 13.45
CA LYS A 47 -3.43 -18.87 14.84
C LYS A 47 -2.49 -17.69 14.94
N ILE A 48 -2.95 -16.64 15.62
CA ILE A 48 -2.14 -15.46 15.91
C ILE A 48 -1.85 -15.46 17.41
N SER A 49 -0.59 -15.73 17.76
CA SER A 49 -0.15 -15.75 19.16
C SER A 49 0.19 -14.36 19.71
N LEU A 50 0.27 -13.36 18.83
CA LEU A 50 0.59 -11.99 19.18
C LEU A 50 -0.61 -11.10 18.88
N TRP A 51 -1.52 -11.00 19.86
CA TRP A 51 -2.69 -10.12 19.83
C TRP A 51 -2.95 -9.61 21.25
N ASP A 52 -3.62 -8.47 21.38
CA ASP A 52 -4.08 -7.93 22.66
C ASP A 52 -5.24 -6.94 22.44
N TRP A 53 -5.87 -6.49 23.53
CA TRP A 53 -6.95 -5.51 23.50
C TRP A 53 -6.44 -4.08 23.66
N GLY A 54 -6.84 -3.17 22.78
CA GLY A 54 -6.54 -1.75 22.89
C GLY A 54 -6.52 -1.08 21.53
N VAL A 55 -6.05 0.16 21.49
CA VAL A 55 -5.74 0.86 20.23
C VAL A 55 -4.23 0.84 20.00
N PRO A 56 -3.74 0.87 18.75
CA PRO A 56 -2.30 0.75 18.50
C PRO A 56 -1.44 1.82 19.18
N SER A 57 -1.99 3.02 19.38
CA SER A 57 -1.36 4.12 20.11
C SER A 57 -0.98 3.77 21.55
N ASP A 58 -1.71 2.85 22.20
CA ASP A 58 -1.42 2.41 23.57
C ASP A 58 -0.10 1.64 23.68
N TYR A 59 0.39 1.12 22.56
CA TYR A 59 1.55 0.23 22.50
C TYR A 59 2.81 0.89 21.93
N VAL A 60 2.76 2.15 21.51
CA VAL A 60 3.92 2.86 20.98
C VAL A 60 5.07 2.90 21.99
N GLY A 61 6.27 2.55 21.54
CA GLY A 61 7.47 2.41 22.38
C GLY A 61 7.53 1.10 23.18
N SER A 62 6.53 0.22 23.05
CA SER A 62 6.47 -1.05 23.76
C SER A 62 7.05 -2.21 22.94
N ARG A 63 7.47 -3.25 23.65
CA ARG A 63 7.84 -4.54 23.05
C ARG A 63 6.72 -5.54 23.33
N LEU A 64 5.95 -5.85 22.30
CA LEU A 64 4.90 -6.84 22.38
C LEU A 64 5.48 -8.25 22.20
N THR A 65 5.18 -9.13 23.13
CA THR A 65 5.44 -10.57 23.03
C THR A 65 4.14 -11.33 23.14
N ALA A 66 4.12 -12.57 22.67
CA ALA A 66 2.97 -13.44 22.85
C ALA A 66 2.63 -13.48 24.36
N ASN A 67 1.40 -13.13 24.70
CA ASN A 67 0.96 -13.13 26.09
C ASN A 67 0.67 -14.57 26.50
N PRO A 68 1.46 -15.19 27.40
CA PRO A 68 1.27 -16.60 27.75
C PRO A 68 -0.04 -16.86 28.51
N THR A 69 -0.73 -15.81 28.96
CA THR A 69 -2.00 -15.91 29.69
C THR A 69 -3.23 -15.75 28.80
N GLN A 70 -3.09 -15.22 27.59
CA GLN A 70 -4.18 -15.12 26.61
C GLN A 70 -4.11 -16.32 25.65
N PRO A 71 -5.27 -16.90 25.27
CA PRO A 71 -5.30 -17.92 24.23
C PRO A 71 -4.91 -17.30 22.87
N ASP A 72 -4.31 -18.08 21.97
CA ASP A 72 -4.09 -17.63 20.60
C ASP A 72 -5.41 -17.19 19.95
N LEU A 73 -5.38 -16.10 19.17
CA LEU A 73 -6.51 -15.72 18.33
C LEU A 73 -6.62 -16.71 17.16
N ILE A 74 -7.72 -17.43 17.10
CA ILE A 74 -7.98 -18.42 16.06
C ILE A 74 -8.74 -17.75 14.92
N ILE A 75 -8.14 -17.72 13.73
CA ILE A 75 -8.83 -17.35 12.50
C ILE A 75 -9.22 -18.65 11.80
N PRO A 76 -10.53 -18.99 11.75
CA PRO A 76 -10.96 -20.25 11.18
C PRO A 76 -10.66 -20.32 9.69
N GLY A 77 -10.32 -21.52 9.22
CA GLY A 77 -10.27 -21.84 7.79
C GLY A 77 -11.67 -21.99 7.21
N GLY A 78 -11.75 -22.17 5.88
CA GLY A 78 -13.02 -22.49 5.20
C GLY A 78 -13.28 -21.72 3.92
N PRO A 79 -13.00 -20.41 3.84
CA PRO A 79 -13.10 -19.66 2.60
C PRO A 79 -12.26 -20.32 1.50
N ARG A 80 -12.88 -20.44 0.32
CA ARG A 80 -12.25 -20.98 -0.88
C ARG A 80 -12.73 -20.23 -2.11
N VAL A 81 -11.85 -20.10 -3.08
CA VAL A 81 -12.19 -19.54 -4.39
C VAL A 81 -11.58 -20.41 -5.47
N THR A 82 -12.37 -20.73 -6.48
CA THR A 82 -11.91 -21.44 -7.67
C THR A 82 -11.61 -20.44 -8.77
N PHE A 83 -10.50 -20.62 -9.47
CA PHE A 83 -10.14 -19.81 -10.62
C PHE A 83 -9.53 -20.70 -11.71
N THR A 84 -9.81 -20.38 -12.97
CA THR A 84 -9.14 -21.00 -14.11
C THR A 84 -7.98 -20.10 -14.51
N TYR A 85 -6.78 -20.68 -14.65
CA TYR A 85 -5.64 -19.91 -15.11
C TYR A 85 -5.66 -19.84 -16.64
N GLU A 86 -5.91 -18.66 -17.20
CA GLU A 86 -5.82 -18.45 -18.64
C GLU A 86 -4.44 -17.85 -18.96
N GLU A 87 -3.73 -18.44 -19.93
CA GLU A 87 -2.59 -17.78 -20.53
C GLU A 87 -3.12 -16.66 -21.41
N ILE A 88 -3.21 -15.48 -20.82
CA ILE A 88 -3.38 -14.27 -21.58
C ILE A 88 -2.00 -13.95 -22.14
N GLU A 89 -1.87 -13.87 -23.47
CA GLU A 89 -0.70 -13.25 -24.09
C GLU A 89 -0.53 -11.90 -23.40
N SER A 90 0.53 -11.79 -22.59
CA SER A 90 0.87 -10.51 -21.97
C SER A 90 0.97 -9.53 -23.13
N PRO A 91 0.13 -8.47 -23.20
CA PRO A 91 0.18 -7.55 -24.32
C PRO A 91 1.64 -7.15 -24.45
N ALA A 92 2.25 -7.50 -25.60
CA ALA A 92 3.70 -7.53 -25.78
C ALA A 92 4.29 -6.36 -25.03
N PHE A 93 5.01 -6.63 -23.92
CA PHE A 93 5.37 -5.64 -22.91
C PHE A 93 5.80 -4.35 -23.62
N ILE A 94 4.85 -3.43 -23.81
CA ILE A 94 5.17 -2.12 -24.31
C ILE A 94 5.77 -1.55 -23.06
N ARG A 95 7.10 -1.65 -22.95
CA ARG A 95 7.95 -1.10 -21.90
C ARG A 95 7.39 0.27 -21.62
N ARG A 96 6.45 0.37 -20.66
CA ARG A 96 5.66 1.58 -20.50
C ARG A 96 6.72 2.60 -20.14
N GLN A 97 6.90 3.61 -20.98
CA GLN A 97 7.86 4.65 -20.68
C GLN A 97 7.45 5.18 -19.31
N SER A 98 8.30 4.91 -18.31
CA SER A 98 8.07 5.36 -16.95
C SER A 98 7.87 6.87 -17.03
N THR A 99 6.70 7.35 -16.63
CA THR A 99 6.42 8.79 -16.62
C THR A 99 7.51 9.51 -15.83
N PRO A 100 7.94 10.71 -16.23
CA PRO A 100 8.90 11.48 -15.45
C PRO A 100 8.41 11.65 -14.01
N PRO A 101 9.30 11.62 -13.00
CA PRO A 101 8.89 11.90 -11.62
C PRO A 101 8.34 13.33 -11.51
N LEU A 102 7.29 13.51 -10.73
CA LEU A 102 6.77 14.85 -10.43
C LEU A 102 7.72 15.59 -9.49
N LEU A 103 7.93 16.87 -9.78
CA LEU A 103 8.80 17.75 -9.03
C LEU A 103 7.99 18.60 -8.04
N PRO A 104 8.63 19.12 -6.98
CA PRO A 104 7.98 20.08 -6.09
C PRO A 104 7.41 21.31 -6.80
N SER A 105 7.95 21.67 -7.96
CA SER A 105 7.47 22.77 -8.81
C SER A 105 6.13 22.48 -9.51
N ASP A 106 5.72 21.21 -9.59
CA ASP A 106 4.47 20.81 -10.24
C ASP A 106 3.25 21.00 -9.32
N ARG A 107 3.48 21.46 -8.08
CA ARG A 107 2.41 21.75 -7.12
C ARG A 107 1.53 22.90 -7.59
N VAL A 108 0.22 22.74 -7.39
CA VAL A 108 -0.76 23.78 -7.69
C VAL A 108 -0.91 24.72 -6.50
N GLN A 109 -0.85 26.03 -6.76
CA GLN A 109 -1.04 27.04 -5.74
C GLN A 109 -2.44 26.91 -5.10
N GLY A 110 -2.50 26.98 -3.77
CA GLY A 110 -3.75 26.86 -3.01
C GLY A 110 -4.11 25.44 -2.59
N ALA A 111 -3.40 24.42 -3.10
CA ALA A 111 -3.53 23.05 -2.63
C ALA A 111 -2.69 22.79 -1.35
N PRO A 112 -3.08 21.79 -0.53
CA PRO A 112 -2.27 21.27 0.56
C PRO A 112 -0.89 20.80 0.10
N ILE A 113 0.10 20.87 1.00
CA ILE A 113 1.47 20.48 0.71
C ILE A 113 1.77 19.12 1.33
N LEU A 114 1.88 18.08 0.49
CA LEU A 114 2.30 16.74 0.90
C LEU A 114 3.72 16.42 0.39
N SER A 115 4.40 15.52 1.11
CA SER A 115 5.63 14.85 0.66
C SER A 115 5.61 13.38 1.03
N VAL A 116 6.39 12.57 0.31
CA VAL A 116 6.62 11.16 0.65
C VAL A 116 8.08 10.93 0.97
N GLU A 117 8.34 10.23 2.05
CA GLU A 117 9.66 9.76 2.46
C GLU A 117 9.69 8.24 2.54
N LEU A 118 10.72 7.64 1.94
CA LEU A 118 10.97 6.21 1.97
C LEU A 118 12.19 5.91 2.84
N SER A 119 12.08 4.90 3.69
CA SER A 119 13.22 4.36 4.44
C SER A 119 13.19 2.83 4.37
N GLY A 120 14.35 2.21 4.49
CA GLY A 120 14.45 0.76 4.34
C GLY A 120 15.86 0.23 4.49
N PRO A 121 16.03 -1.10 4.47
CA PRO A 121 17.32 -1.72 4.56
C PRO A 121 18.19 -1.38 3.34
N LYS A 122 19.51 -1.45 3.51
CA LYS A 122 20.48 -1.39 2.40
C LYS A 122 20.87 -2.77 1.88
N ILE A 123 20.60 -3.80 2.67
CA ILE A 123 20.98 -5.17 2.41
C ILE A 123 19.82 -6.04 2.86
N ILE A 124 19.42 -6.98 2.00
CA ILE A 124 18.38 -7.95 2.31
C ILE A 124 18.85 -9.35 1.88
N THR A 125 18.34 -10.36 2.56
CA THR A 125 18.63 -11.78 2.30
C THR A 125 17.42 -12.45 1.67
N PRO A 126 17.60 -13.49 0.82
CA PRO A 126 16.48 -14.25 0.26
C PRO A 126 15.54 -14.86 1.31
N GLU A 127 16.05 -15.10 2.52
CA GLU A 127 15.28 -15.59 3.65
C GLU A 127 14.79 -14.43 4.52
N GLY A 128 13.51 -14.47 4.93
CA GLY A 128 12.93 -13.64 5.96
C GLY A 128 12.27 -12.36 5.46
N LYS A 129 11.25 -11.90 6.18
CA LYS A 129 10.46 -10.72 5.80
C LYS A 129 11.27 -9.44 5.93
N HIS A 130 11.50 -8.78 4.81
CA HIS A 130 12.13 -7.46 4.74
C HIS A 130 11.09 -6.39 4.46
N TYR A 131 11.26 -5.25 5.12
CA TYR A 131 10.27 -4.18 5.10
C TYR A 131 10.93 -2.85 4.73
N ALA A 132 10.22 -2.05 3.94
CA ALA A 132 10.46 -0.62 3.79
C ALA A 132 9.32 0.16 4.43
N SER A 133 9.65 1.32 5.00
CA SER A 133 8.68 2.25 5.54
C SER A 133 8.42 3.37 4.54
N LEU A 134 7.16 3.79 4.47
CA LEU A 134 6.70 4.91 3.67
C LEU A 134 6.00 5.89 4.62
N HIS A 135 6.39 7.16 4.59
CA HIS A 135 5.76 8.22 5.35
C HIS A 135 5.24 9.28 4.39
N VAL A 136 3.94 9.58 4.46
CA VAL A 136 3.30 10.71 3.77
C VAL A 136 3.14 11.82 4.79
N CYS A 137 3.88 12.92 4.62
CA CYS A 137 3.88 14.04 5.55
C CYS A 137 3.03 15.19 5.02
N TYR A 138 2.15 15.73 5.85
CA TYR A 138 1.39 16.94 5.56
C TYR A 138 2.07 18.15 6.17
N HIS A 139 2.55 19.07 5.33
CA HIS A 139 3.29 20.26 5.76
C HIS A 139 2.38 21.46 6.05
N GLY A 140 1.08 21.35 5.80
CA GLY A 140 0.13 22.45 5.89
C GLY A 140 -0.31 22.99 4.53
N SER A 141 -1.13 24.02 4.59
CA SER A 141 -1.77 24.68 3.45
C SER A 141 -1.97 26.16 3.80
N PRO A 142 -2.48 27.01 2.90
CA PRO A 142 -2.79 28.40 3.28
C PRO A 142 -3.80 28.54 4.43
N THR A 143 -4.52 27.47 4.80
CA THR A 143 -5.54 27.48 5.87
C THR A 143 -5.09 26.77 7.15
N ASP A 144 -4.01 25.97 7.08
CA ASP A 144 -3.56 25.07 8.16
C ASP A 144 -4.67 24.22 8.78
N GLN A 145 -5.72 23.92 8.01
CA GLN A 145 -6.76 22.98 8.41
C GLN A 145 -6.30 21.54 8.21
N PRO A 146 -6.89 20.58 8.95
CA PRO A 146 -6.78 19.17 8.62
C PRO A 146 -7.27 18.92 7.19
N ILE A 147 -6.72 17.88 6.58
CA ILE A 147 -7.15 17.42 5.27
C ILE A 147 -7.55 15.95 5.36
N ILE A 148 -8.50 15.57 4.52
CA ILE A 148 -8.80 14.18 4.21
C ILE A 148 -8.53 13.92 2.74
N PHE A 149 -7.87 12.82 2.40
CA PHE A 149 -7.50 12.53 1.02
C PHE A 149 -7.45 11.03 0.72
N ARG A 150 -7.70 10.66 -0.54
CA ARG A 150 -7.59 9.27 -1.00
C ARG A 150 -6.13 8.86 -1.20
N ASN A 151 -5.72 7.73 -0.63
CA ASN A 151 -4.33 7.25 -0.69
C ASN A 151 -3.98 6.42 -1.94
N HIS A 152 -4.92 6.22 -2.88
CA HIS A 152 -4.75 5.34 -4.05
C HIS A 152 -3.46 5.62 -4.83
N VAL A 153 -3.10 6.90 -4.99
CA VAL A 153 -1.96 7.36 -5.78
C VAL A 153 -0.62 6.88 -5.20
N ILE A 154 -0.54 6.72 -3.88
CA ILE A 154 0.66 6.26 -3.17
C ILE A 154 1.00 4.83 -3.60
N TRP A 155 -0.03 3.99 -3.71
CA TRP A 155 0.09 2.60 -4.14
C TRP A 155 0.28 2.48 -5.65
N GLU A 156 -0.49 3.27 -6.43
CA GLU A 156 -0.45 3.24 -7.90
C GLU A 156 0.92 3.66 -8.45
N LEU A 157 1.67 4.54 -7.77
CA LEU A 157 2.88 5.18 -8.31
C LEU A 157 4.19 4.84 -7.57
N LEU A 158 4.13 3.91 -6.63
CA LEU A 158 5.34 3.27 -6.09
C LEU A 158 5.93 2.33 -7.14
N ARG A 159 7.23 2.47 -7.44
CA ARG A 159 7.92 1.71 -8.49
C ARG A 159 9.16 1.03 -7.92
N SER A 160 9.40 -0.19 -8.37
CA SER A 160 10.65 -0.92 -8.15
C SER A 160 11.48 -0.95 -9.43
N TYR A 161 12.79 -0.86 -9.27
CA TYR A 161 13.74 -0.90 -10.37
C TYR A 161 14.85 -1.90 -10.02
N ARG A 162 15.31 -2.67 -11.00
CA ARG A 162 16.50 -3.52 -10.90
C ARG A 162 17.64 -2.87 -11.67
N LEU A 163 18.84 -2.88 -11.12
CA LEU A 163 20.02 -2.41 -11.82
C LEU A 163 20.52 -3.49 -12.78
N GLU A 164 20.40 -3.26 -14.08
CA GLU A 164 20.85 -4.18 -15.13
C GLU A 164 21.86 -3.47 -16.03
N SER A 165 23.06 -4.04 -16.17
CA SER A 165 24.14 -3.47 -17.00
C SER A 165 24.45 -1.98 -16.73
N GLY A 166 24.25 -1.52 -15.49
CA GLY A 166 24.47 -0.14 -15.07
C GLY A 166 23.30 0.83 -15.31
N LEU A 167 22.16 0.34 -15.78
CA LEU A 167 20.94 1.12 -15.99
C LEU A 167 19.82 0.63 -15.07
N TRP A 168 18.98 1.56 -14.62
CA TRP A 168 17.81 1.23 -13.80
C TRP A 168 16.66 0.81 -14.68
N GLU A 169 16.36 -0.48 -14.67
CA GLU A 169 15.27 -1.07 -15.39
C GLU A 169 14.03 -1.12 -14.52
N LEU A 170 12.92 -0.55 -15.00
CA LEU A 170 11.65 -0.62 -14.31
C LEU A 170 11.21 -2.08 -14.24
N GLN A 171 11.03 -2.56 -13.03
CA GLN A 171 10.44 -3.86 -12.78
C GLN A 171 9.01 -3.59 -12.35
N GLU A 172 8.05 -3.88 -13.22
CA GLU A 172 6.65 -3.83 -12.80
C GLU A 172 6.42 -4.97 -11.80
N GLY A 173 6.38 -4.63 -10.51
CA GLY A 173 5.92 -5.55 -9.47
C GLY A 173 4.45 -5.92 -9.70
N PRO A 174 4.00 -7.10 -9.29
CA PRO A 174 2.60 -7.52 -9.47
C PRO A 174 1.63 -6.87 -8.48
N CYS A 175 2.07 -5.85 -7.73
CA CYS A 175 1.13 -4.84 -7.23
C CYS A 175 0.50 -4.01 -8.37
N GLY A 176 0.78 -4.35 -9.63
CA GLY A 176 -0.11 -4.12 -10.77
C GLY A 176 -1.49 -4.79 -10.64
N CYS A 177 -2.21 -4.61 -9.52
CA CYS A 177 -3.68 -4.61 -9.59
C CYS A 177 -4.20 -3.31 -10.23
N SER A 178 -3.33 -2.53 -10.87
CA SER A 178 -3.66 -1.68 -12.02
C SER A 178 -4.28 -2.52 -13.15
N GLY A 179 -5.47 -3.06 -12.92
CA GLY A 179 -6.13 -3.98 -13.84
C GLY A 179 -7.10 -4.99 -13.23
N LEU A 180 -7.28 -5.07 -11.91
CA LEU A 180 -8.46 -5.74 -11.35
C LEU A 180 -9.68 -4.83 -11.58
N PHE A 181 -10.10 -4.75 -12.85
CA PHE A 181 -11.42 -4.25 -13.20
C PHE A 181 -12.40 -5.32 -12.74
N LEU A 182 -12.83 -5.22 -11.49
CA LEU A 182 -14.07 -5.84 -11.10
C LEU A 182 -15.14 -5.03 -11.84
N ASP A 183 -15.80 -5.64 -12.83
CA ASP A 183 -16.96 -5.08 -13.56
C ASP A 183 -18.19 -4.87 -12.64
N ASP A 184 -17.97 -4.93 -11.34
CA ASP A 184 -18.95 -4.71 -10.30
C ASP A 184 -19.27 -3.21 -10.19
N PRO A 185 -20.53 -2.87 -9.85
CA PRO A 185 -20.95 -1.47 -9.72
C PRO A 185 -20.17 -0.74 -8.62
N ASN A 186 -20.02 0.57 -8.78
CA ASN A 186 -19.43 1.42 -7.74
C ASN A 186 -20.17 1.24 -6.41
N ILE A 187 -19.40 1.23 -5.33
CA ILE A 187 -19.89 1.17 -3.95
C ILE A 187 -19.84 2.58 -3.34
N THR A 188 -20.77 2.85 -2.43
CA THR A 188 -20.73 4.06 -1.61
C THR A 188 -19.96 3.76 -0.33
N VAL A 189 -18.96 4.60 -0.06
CA VAL A 189 -18.15 4.51 1.17
C VAL A 189 -18.14 5.84 1.90
N ASN A 190 -18.07 5.76 3.22
CA ASN A 190 -17.84 6.91 4.07
C ASN A 190 -16.34 7.20 4.14
N VAL A 191 -15.95 8.47 3.93
CA VAL A 191 -14.54 8.86 3.86
C VAL A 191 -13.82 8.76 5.21
N VAL A 192 -14.53 8.78 6.34
CA VAL A 192 -13.94 8.67 7.68
C VAL A 192 -13.78 7.20 8.10
N GLU A 193 -14.62 6.31 7.57
CA GLU A 193 -14.63 4.89 7.95
C GLU A 193 -13.77 4.01 7.03
N ASP A 194 -13.57 4.41 5.77
CA ASP A 194 -12.84 3.64 4.76
C ASP A 194 -11.32 3.85 4.84
N GLU A 195 -10.56 2.74 4.94
CA GLU A 195 -9.09 2.74 5.13
C GLU A 195 -8.31 3.38 3.96
N GLY A 196 -8.93 3.54 2.78
CA GLY A 196 -8.29 4.21 1.66
C GLY A 196 -8.36 5.74 1.73
N PHE A 197 -9.00 6.31 2.75
CA PHE A 197 -9.01 7.74 3.04
C PHE A 197 -8.22 8.03 4.31
N ILE A 198 -7.36 9.04 4.22
CA ILE A 198 -6.42 9.39 5.28
C ILE A 198 -6.70 10.82 5.72
N THR A 199 -6.84 11.01 7.03
CA THR A 199 -6.94 12.34 7.65
C THR A 199 -5.61 12.74 8.28
N LEU A 200 -5.13 13.94 7.98
CA LEU A 200 -3.90 14.51 8.56
C LEU A 200 -4.09 15.97 8.97
N LYS A 201 -3.53 16.35 10.12
CA LYS A 201 -3.32 17.75 10.51
C LYS A 201 -1.96 18.27 10.03
N PRO A 202 -1.77 19.58 9.90
CA PRO A 202 -0.45 20.12 9.54
C PRO A 202 0.63 19.63 10.51
N GLY A 203 1.73 19.13 9.96
CA GLY A 203 2.84 18.52 10.70
C GLY A 203 2.66 17.03 11.01
N GLU A 204 1.47 16.47 10.80
CA GLU A 204 1.27 15.02 10.95
C GLU A 204 1.75 14.27 9.71
N TYR A 205 1.98 12.97 9.89
CA TYR A 205 2.31 12.05 8.82
C TYR A 205 1.46 10.80 8.95
N TRP A 206 1.19 10.18 7.80
CA TRP A 206 0.58 8.87 7.71
C TRP A 206 1.60 7.89 7.16
N SER A 207 1.59 6.69 7.71
CA SER A 207 2.31 5.56 7.14
C SER A 207 1.38 4.39 6.99
N PRO A 208 1.34 3.78 5.80
CA PRO A 208 0.76 2.47 5.72
C PRO A 208 1.66 1.47 6.47
N SER A 209 1.05 0.39 6.96
CA SER A 209 1.82 -0.74 7.45
C SER A 209 2.74 -1.26 6.33
N TRP A 210 3.98 -1.54 6.74
CA TRP A 210 5.15 -2.06 6.01
C TRP A 210 4.98 -2.43 4.52
N ILE A 211 5.81 -1.85 3.65
CA ILE A 211 5.98 -2.37 2.28
C ILE A 211 6.82 -3.63 2.36
N ILE A 212 6.21 -4.79 2.09
CA ILE A 212 6.92 -6.07 2.04
C ILE A 212 7.81 -6.08 0.79
N LEU A 213 9.13 -6.05 0.99
CA LEU A 213 10.11 -6.11 -0.09
C LEU A 213 10.27 -7.53 -0.65
N GLU A 214 9.73 -8.56 0.01
CA GLU A 214 9.74 -9.94 -0.52
C GLU A 214 8.80 -10.14 -1.73
N ASP A 215 7.87 -9.21 -1.98
CA ASP A 215 7.02 -9.21 -3.18
C ASP A 215 7.75 -8.67 -4.43
N ILE A 216 9.09 -8.59 -4.37
CA ILE A 216 9.95 -8.30 -5.52
C ILE A 216 10.21 -9.60 -6.28
N TYR A 217 9.65 -9.70 -7.47
CA TYR A 217 9.75 -10.90 -8.29
C TYR A 217 11.05 -10.93 -9.07
N GLY A 218 11.69 -12.09 -9.13
CA GLY A 218 12.84 -12.33 -10.01
C GLY A 218 14.18 -11.77 -9.52
N TRP A 219 14.26 -11.36 -8.25
CA TRP A 219 15.54 -11.02 -7.62
C TRP A 219 16.49 -12.23 -7.53
N GLU A 220 17.77 -11.96 -7.72
CA GLU A 220 18.88 -12.90 -7.60
C GLU A 220 19.92 -12.37 -6.63
N VAL A 221 20.64 -13.27 -5.96
CA VAL A 221 21.77 -12.87 -5.12
C VAL A 221 22.77 -12.09 -5.97
N GLY A 222 23.16 -10.92 -5.47
CA GLY A 222 24.02 -9.97 -6.17
C GLY A 222 23.28 -8.79 -6.79
N ASP A 223 21.96 -8.89 -6.98
CA ASP A 223 21.14 -7.80 -7.53
C ASP A 223 21.16 -6.55 -6.65
N ILE A 224 20.98 -5.42 -7.31
CA ILE A 224 20.71 -4.14 -6.66
C ILE A 224 19.36 -3.64 -7.14
N TRP A 225 18.51 -3.34 -6.18
CA TRP A 225 17.15 -2.88 -6.40
C TRP A 225 16.97 -1.47 -5.84
N ARG A 226 16.05 -0.72 -6.45
CA ARG A 226 15.67 0.62 -6.04
C ARG A 226 14.16 0.74 -5.94
N TYR A 227 13.69 1.33 -4.85
CA TYR A 227 12.29 1.75 -4.71
C TYR A 227 12.19 3.27 -4.78
N HIS A 228 11.13 3.73 -5.44
CA HIS A 228 10.89 5.14 -5.68
C HIS A 228 9.40 5.41 -5.85
N PHE A 229 8.84 6.33 -5.07
CA PHE A 229 7.53 6.90 -5.36
C PHE A 229 7.71 8.04 -6.36
N LYS A 230 7.10 7.90 -7.54
CA LYS A 230 7.33 8.83 -8.67
C LYS A 230 6.60 10.16 -8.55
N GLY A 231 5.78 10.33 -7.52
CA GLY A 231 4.89 11.48 -7.42
C GLY A 231 3.64 11.29 -8.25
N GLY A 232 2.53 11.86 -7.80
CA GLY A 232 1.25 11.78 -8.48
C GLY A 232 0.25 12.82 -8.03
N THR A 233 -0.91 12.76 -8.67
CA THR A 233 -2.06 13.58 -8.33
C THR A 233 -3.06 12.74 -7.53
N VAL A 234 -3.54 13.30 -6.42
CA VAL A 234 -4.68 12.77 -5.69
C VAL A 234 -5.97 13.12 -6.42
N ASP A 235 -6.85 12.14 -6.58
CA ASP A 235 -8.14 12.24 -7.28
C ASP A 235 -9.21 12.94 -6.42
N TRP A 236 -9.20 12.71 -5.11
CA TRP A 236 -10.11 13.33 -4.16
C TRP A 236 -9.43 13.73 -2.86
N TRP A 237 -9.69 14.96 -2.42
CA TRP A 237 -9.30 15.48 -1.11
C TRP A 237 -10.21 16.63 -0.69
N ASP A 238 -10.35 16.86 0.63
CA ASP A 238 -11.08 18.01 1.17
C ASP A 238 -10.43 18.55 2.45
N TYR A 239 -10.80 19.79 2.83
CA TYR A 239 -10.43 20.38 4.12
C TYR A 239 -11.44 20.02 5.19
N GLY A 240 -10.95 19.63 6.36
CA GLY A 240 -11.77 19.17 7.47
C GLY A 240 -11.18 17.92 8.09
N GLY A 241 -11.48 17.71 9.37
CA GLY A 241 -11.16 16.49 10.07
C GLY A 241 -12.30 15.47 9.99
N VAL A 242 -12.19 14.46 10.84
CA VAL A 242 -13.18 13.39 10.96
C VAL A 242 -14.56 13.89 11.39
N ASP A 243 -14.64 14.96 12.19
CA ASP A 243 -15.90 15.49 12.69
C ASP A 243 -16.67 16.21 11.58
N GLU A 244 -15.98 17.02 10.77
CA GLU A 244 -16.59 17.74 9.65
C GLU A 244 -17.02 16.79 8.51
N HIS A 245 -16.32 15.66 8.35
CA HIS A 245 -16.58 14.69 7.30
C HIS A 245 -17.33 13.43 7.74
N ALA A 246 -17.88 13.41 8.96
CA ALA A 246 -18.59 12.24 9.50
C ALA A 246 -19.71 11.71 8.59
N ASP A 247 -20.40 12.60 7.88
CA ASP A 247 -21.50 12.25 6.96
C ASP A 247 -21.09 12.30 5.47
N THR A 248 -19.79 12.45 5.17
CA THR A 248 -19.29 12.56 3.80
C THR A 248 -19.16 11.18 3.17
N ASN A 249 -19.91 10.95 2.09
CA ASN A 249 -19.92 9.70 1.34
C ASN A 249 -19.53 9.96 -0.11
N VAL A 250 -18.79 9.01 -0.71
CA VAL A 250 -18.33 9.08 -2.10
C VAL A 250 -18.49 7.74 -2.81
N GLN A 251 -18.50 7.75 -4.14
CA GLN A 251 -18.58 6.55 -4.95
C GLN A 251 -17.21 6.11 -5.48
N ILE A 252 -16.80 4.89 -5.14
CA ILE A 252 -15.58 4.26 -5.66
C ILE A 252 -15.92 2.93 -6.35
N PRO A 253 -15.16 2.51 -7.38
CA PRO A 253 -15.20 1.14 -7.85
C PRO A 253 -14.92 0.18 -6.68
N PRO A 254 -15.43 -1.06 -6.71
CA PRO A 254 -15.18 -2.07 -5.67
C PRO A 254 -13.76 -2.65 -5.76
N HIS A 255 -12.78 -1.75 -5.87
CA HIS A 255 -11.37 -2.03 -5.99
C HIS A 255 -10.64 -1.20 -4.92
N PRO A 256 -9.69 -1.77 -4.15
CA PRO A 256 -9.03 -1.04 -3.07
C PRO A 256 -8.31 0.25 -3.52
N TRP A 257 -7.88 0.29 -4.79
CA TRP A 257 -7.24 1.45 -5.40
C TRP A 257 -8.14 2.17 -6.43
N GLY A 258 -9.45 1.93 -6.37
CA GLY A 258 -10.44 2.63 -7.17
C GLY A 258 -10.38 4.13 -6.91
N LYS A 259 -10.55 4.90 -8.00
CA LYS A 259 -10.64 6.36 -7.94
C LYS A 259 -12.05 6.79 -7.60
N VAL A 260 -12.22 7.90 -6.91
CA VAL A 260 -13.53 8.50 -6.68
C VAL A 260 -14.14 8.93 -8.01
N THR A 261 -15.39 8.53 -8.25
CA THR A 261 -16.04 8.64 -9.58
C THR A 261 -17.05 9.77 -9.66
N ASP A 262 -17.70 10.12 -8.55
CA ASP A 262 -18.75 11.14 -8.46
C ASP A 262 -18.19 12.57 -8.29
N SER A 263 -16.87 12.72 -8.17
CA SER A 263 -16.19 14.01 -7.97
C SER A 263 -15.18 14.32 -9.08
N ALA A 264 -15.60 14.30 -10.34
CA ALA A 264 -14.69 14.42 -11.50
C ALA A 264 -13.77 15.66 -11.51
N ASP A 265 -14.06 16.68 -10.69
CA ASP A 265 -13.22 17.89 -10.52
C ASP A 265 -12.90 18.21 -9.04
N ASN A 266 -12.96 17.20 -8.15
CA ASN A 266 -12.74 17.38 -6.72
C ASN A 266 -13.49 18.60 -6.12
N GLY A 267 -14.74 18.83 -6.56
CA GLY A 267 -15.54 19.98 -6.13
C GLY A 267 -15.00 21.36 -6.56
N GLY A 268 -14.17 21.44 -7.60
CA GLY A 268 -13.50 22.66 -8.07
C GLY A 268 -12.26 23.04 -7.26
N ARG A 269 -11.80 22.17 -6.34
CA ARG A 269 -10.59 22.38 -5.54
C ARG A 269 -9.33 22.23 -6.39
N PRO A 270 -8.22 22.92 -6.06
CA PRO A 270 -6.98 22.76 -6.79
C PRO A 270 -6.47 21.31 -6.69
N GLN A 271 -5.81 20.88 -7.75
CA GLN A 271 -5.23 19.55 -7.84
C GLN A 271 -4.17 19.35 -6.75
N LEU A 272 -4.32 18.30 -5.94
CA LEU A 272 -3.34 17.97 -4.90
C LEU A 272 -2.24 17.09 -5.50
N VAL A 273 -1.08 17.70 -5.69
CA VAL A 273 0.09 17.05 -6.27
C VAL A 273 1.07 16.66 -5.16
N ILE A 274 1.40 15.37 -5.11
CA ILE A 274 2.43 14.82 -4.25
C ILE A 274 3.68 14.61 -5.10
N PRO A 275 4.80 15.32 -4.85
CA PRO A 275 6.03 15.14 -5.62
C PRO A 275 6.67 13.77 -5.39
N ALA A 276 7.64 13.44 -6.25
CA ALA A 276 8.47 12.25 -6.09
C ALA A 276 9.21 12.22 -4.74
N SER A 277 9.37 11.02 -4.19
CA SER A 277 10.09 10.79 -2.95
C SER A 277 11.60 10.74 -3.16
N ASN A 278 12.35 10.60 -2.07
CA ASN A 278 13.69 10.02 -2.13
C ASN A 278 13.64 8.56 -2.62
N THR A 279 14.80 8.00 -2.94
CA THR A 279 14.94 6.59 -3.33
C THR A 279 15.58 5.79 -2.21
N ILE A 280 15.14 4.55 -2.02
CA ILE A 280 15.87 3.55 -1.24
C ILE A 280 16.50 2.54 -2.19
N GLU A 281 17.70 2.09 -1.87
CA GLU A 281 18.44 1.10 -2.65
C GLU A 281 18.91 -0.01 -1.73
N PHE A 282 18.76 -1.25 -2.16
CA PHE A 282 19.21 -2.41 -1.41
C PHE A 282 19.83 -3.46 -2.31
N ARG A 283 20.80 -4.16 -1.73
CA ARG A 283 21.50 -5.28 -2.37
C ARG A 283 21.03 -6.61 -1.81
N ILE A 284 20.91 -7.59 -2.69
CA ILE A 284 20.55 -8.96 -2.32
C ILE A 284 21.85 -9.71 -2.04
N VAL A 285 21.99 -10.23 -0.83
CA VAL A 285 23.20 -10.95 -0.42
C VAL A 285 22.86 -12.37 0.01
N ASP A 286 23.81 -13.28 -0.19
CA ASP A 286 23.73 -14.60 0.39
C ASP A 286 23.71 -14.52 1.92
N LYS A 287 23.13 -15.54 2.54
CA LYS A 287 23.24 -15.76 3.97
C LYS A 287 24.70 -16.02 4.33
N GLU A 288 25.26 -15.21 5.24
CA GLU A 288 26.52 -15.59 5.90
C GLU A 288 26.29 -16.92 6.65
N LYS A 289 27.10 -17.93 6.35
CA LYS A 289 27.06 -19.25 6.99
C LYS A 289 27.53 -19.22 8.43
#